data_AF-A0A835A8M0-F1
#
_entry.id   AF-A0A835A8M0-F1
#
_cell.length_a   1.000
_cell.length_b   1.000
_cell.length_c   1.000
_cell.angle_alpha   90.00
_cell.angle_beta   90.00
_cell.angle_gamma   90.00
#
_symmetry.space_group_name_H-M   'P 1'
#
loop_
_entity.id
_entity.type
_entity.pdbx_description
1 polymer ?
#
loop_
_entity_poly.entity_id
_entity_poly.type
_entity_poly.pdbx_seq_one_letter_code
_entity_poly.pdbx_strand_id
1 'polypeptide(L)'
;MPASMSMERRIILRAFAAELVLTDPLLGMNGAIKKAEEIQAKTPNSYILQQFENPANPKIHYETTGPEIWRDTAGQIDGLVSCIGTGGPHKIQGIGAGFIPKVLDVDLIDETLQVSSDEAIETAKALALKEGLLVGISSGAAAAAAVRLAKRPENAGKLFVVVFPSFGERYLSSVLFQSIKKEAESMIIGNTPLVYLNKVTDGCVARVAAKLESMEPCSSVKDRIAYSMITDAERKGLITPGKVVVIGKLFQQSYNSIAVLVLDGETPTSGNTGIGLAFMAAAKGYKLILTMPASMSMERRTMMKAFGAELVLTDPLQGMKGAVKKAEEIKAKALPDSSYILDQFENPANAKIHYETTGPEIWKATAGKIDGLVSGIGTGGTITGTGRYLKEQNPNVKFMERRSKKSIRPVLLWSSPTSTLQGRRRRPSSPANLPLRILRSSVFTAEHLIPLLQLPPDLDDLEGSDDDEHLDDAGTEELAPPCGEAVDVYSWRRPHKIQGIGAGFIPGVLDVGLIDETLQVSSDEAIETAKVGISSGAAAAAAVRLAKRPENAGKLFVVVFPSFGERYLSSVLFESIKKEAENMVVEP
;
A
#
# COMPACT_ATOMS: atom_id res chain seq x y z
N MET A 1 -5.83 -1.15 33.10
CA MET A 1 -5.29 0.16 32.66
C MET A 1 -6.44 1.03 32.14
N PRO A 2 -6.39 2.36 32.27
CA PRO A 2 -7.47 3.24 31.81
C PRO A 2 -7.67 3.17 30.29
N ALA A 3 -8.92 3.13 29.82
CA ALA A 3 -9.23 3.08 28.39
C ALA A 3 -8.85 4.37 27.62
N SER A 4 -8.61 5.47 28.34
CA SER A 4 -8.11 6.76 27.81
C SER A 4 -6.64 6.74 27.39
N MET A 5 -5.87 5.71 27.75
CA MET A 5 -4.49 5.54 27.28
C MET A 5 -4.45 5.34 25.76
N SER A 6 -3.43 5.93 25.11
CA SER A 6 -3.10 5.79 23.68
C SER A 6 -3.26 4.38 23.12
N MET A 7 -3.70 4.26 21.86
CA MET A 7 -3.85 2.99 21.17
C MET A 7 -2.50 2.27 20.99
N GLU A 8 -1.42 3.00 20.78
CA GLU A 8 -0.09 2.47 20.48
C GLU A 8 0.46 1.70 21.68
N ARG A 9 0.36 2.25 22.90
CA ARG A 9 0.66 1.51 24.14
C ARG A 9 -0.12 0.20 24.26
N ARG A 10 -1.39 0.15 23.83
CA ARG A 10 -2.20 -1.09 23.87
C ARG A 10 -1.74 -2.12 22.84
N ILE A 11 -1.33 -1.66 21.64
CA ILE A 11 -0.78 -2.53 20.59
C ILE A 11 0.56 -3.11 21.04
N ILE A 12 1.48 -2.27 21.53
CA ILE A 12 2.81 -2.67 22.00
C ILE A 12 2.70 -3.72 23.12
N LEU A 13 1.89 -3.47 24.15
CA LEU A 13 1.73 -4.43 25.25
C LEU A 13 1.14 -5.77 24.79
N ARG A 14 0.16 -5.76 23.88
CA ARG A 14 -0.40 -6.99 23.30
C ARG A 14 0.59 -7.75 22.40
N ALA A 15 1.49 -7.04 21.71
CA ALA A 15 2.55 -7.67 20.92
C ALA A 15 3.55 -8.44 21.81
N PHE A 16 3.78 -7.98 23.04
CA PHE A 16 4.51 -8.71 24.09
C PHE A 16 3.60 -9.63 24.93
N ALA A 17 2.51 -10.14 24.33
CA ALA A 17 1.56 -11.11 24.90
C ALA A 17 0.86 -10.68 26.21
N ALA A 18 0.87 -9.40 26.60
CA ALA A 18 0.21 -8.96 27.81
C ALA A 18 -1.32 -8.94 27.66
N GLU A 19 -2.03 -9.58 28.58
CA GLU A 19 -3.49 -9.46 28.69
C GLU A 19 -3.87 -8.05 29.21
N LEU A 20 -4.72 -7.35 28.46
CA LEU A 20 -5.08 -5.96 28.77
C LEU A 20 -6.52 -5.83 29.28
N VAL A 21 -6.68 -5.85 30.60
CA VAL A 21 -7.93 -5.40 31.23
C VAL A 21 -8.01 -3.87 31.17
N LEU A 22 -9.00 -3.38 30.41
CA LEU A 22 -9.30 -1.95 30.32
C LEU A 22 -10.28 -1.54 31.43
N THR A 23 -10.08 -0.34 31.98
CA THR A 23 -10.92 0.25 33.02
C THR A 23 -11.51 1.58 32.57
N ASP A 24 -12.60 1.99 33.21
CA ASP A 24 -13.28 3.27 32.97
C ASP A 24 -12.26 4.43 32.92
N PRO A 25 -12.24 5.24 31.84
CA PRO A 25 -11.31 6.36 31.71
C PRO A 25 -11.53 7.45 32.76
N LEU A 26 -12.74 7.61 33.30
CA LEU A 26 -13.10 8.62 34.32
C LEU A 26 -12.53 8.25 35.70
N LEU A 27 -12.37 6.96 35.99
CA LEU A 27 -11.79 6.48 37.26
C LEU A 27 -10.25 6.55 37.29
N GLY A 28 -9.61 6.94 36.18
CA GLY A 28 -8.17 7.15 36.09
C GLY A 28 -7.33 5.96 36.58
N MET A 29 -6.17 6.26 37.17
CA MET A 29 -5.29 5.21 37.69
C MET A 29 -5.90 4.46 38.89
N ASN A 30 -6.67 5.14 39.73
CA ASN A 30 -7.34 4.53 40.88
C ASN A 30 -8.29 3.40 40.47
N GLY A 31 -9.05 3.58 39.38
CA GLY A 31 -9.86 2.51 38.78
C GLY A 31 -9.04 1.34 38.24
N ALA A 32 -7.83 1.60 37.74
CA ALA A 32 -6.92 0.56 37.27
C ALA A 32 -6.27 -0.23 38.43
N ILE A 33 -5.89 0.44 39.53
CA ILE A 33 -5.35 -0.18 40.76
C ILE A 33 -6.41 -1.07 41.39
N LYS A 34 -7.59 -0.53 41.68
CA LYS A 34 -8.71 -1.31 42.24
C LYS A 34 -9.06 -2.52 41.37
N LYS A 35 -8.98 -2.40 40.04
CA LYS A 35 -9.25 -3.54 39.16
C LYS A 35 -8.16 -4.61 39.20
N ALA A 36 -6.89 -4.24 39.43
CA ALA A 36 -5.82 -5.20 39.64
C ALA A 36 -6.01 -5.98 40.95
N GLU A 37 -6.41 -5.29 42.03
CA GLU A 37 -6.75 -5.91 43.33
C GLU A 37 -7.94 -6.89 43.20
N GLU A 38 -9.01 -6.49 42.50
CA GLU A 38 -10.17 -7.36 42.20
C GLU A 38 -9.83 -8.62 41.40
N ILE A 39 -8.74 -8.58 40.60
CA ILE A 39 -8.23 -9.72 39.83
C ILE A 39 -7.34 -10.58 40.73
N GLN A 40 -6.40 -9.96 41.46
CA GLN A 40 -5.49 -10.69 42.35
C GLN A 40 -6.25 -11.53 43.39
N ALA A 41 -7.32 -10.98 43.97
CA ALA A 41 -8.20 -11.67 44.91
C ALA A 41 -8.96 -12.87 44.32
N LYS A 42 -8.89 -13.10 42.99
CA LYS A 42 -9.59 -14.17 42.25
C LYS A 42 -8.64 -15.07 41.45
N THR A 43 -7.36 -14.72 41.36
CA THR A 43 -6.35 -15.45 40.58
C THR A 43 -5.26 -15.97 41.51
N PRO A 44 -5.28 -17.28 41.88
CA PRO A 44 -4.21 -17.90 42.65
C PRO A 44 -2.84 -17.67 42.00
N ASN A 45 -1.80 -17.54 42.83
CA ASN A 45 -0.41 -17.31 42.42
C ASN A 45 -0.17 -16.02 41.61
N SER A 46 -1.04 -15.00 41.73
CA SER A 46 -0.83 -13.68 41.09
C SER A 46 -0.27 -12.63 42.06
N TYR A 47 0.56 -11.73 41.52
CA TYR A 47 1.28 -10.71 42.29
C TYR A 47 1.22 -9.34 41.61
N ILE A 48 1.02 -8.28 42.39
CA ILE A 48 1.04 -6.88 41.93
C ILE A 48 2.41 -6.28 42.30
N LEU A 49 3.17 -5.81 41.31
CA LEU A 49 4.54 -5.29 41.49
C LEU A 49 4.65 -3.96 42.27
N GLN A 50 3.50 -3.32 42.56
CA GLN A 50 3.33 -2.08 43.33
C GLN A 50 4.33 -0.96 42.97
N GLN A 51 4.40 -0.56 41.69
CA GLN A 51 5.33 0.47 41.20
C GLN A 51 5.36 1.78 42.02
N PHE A 52 4.23 2.19 42.60
CA PHE A 52 4.11 3.41 43.41
C PHE A 52 4.56 3.26 44.88
N GLU A 53 4.85 2.04 45.33
CA GLU A 53 5.22 1.73 46.72
C GLU A 53 6.50 0.88 46.86
N ASN A 54 6.94 0.24 45.78
CA ASN A 54 8.08 -0.68 45.78
C ASN A 54 9.41 0.09 45.75
N PRO A 55 10.24 0.03 46.81
CA PRO A 55 11.48 0.83 46.91
C PRO A 55 12.57 0.42 45.91
N ALA A 56 12.43 -0.73 45.22
CA ALA A 56 13.32 -1.08 44.11
C ALA A 56 13.23 -0.07 42.93
N ASN A 57 12.09 0.62 42.78
CA ASN A 57 11.84 1.60 41.71
C ASN A 57 12.75 2.85 41.82
N PRO A 58 12.74 3.64 42.91
CA PRO A 58 13.70 4.74 43.08
C PRO A 58 15.13 4.23 43.21
N LYS A 59 15.34 3.06 43.84
CA LYS A 59 16.67 2.48 44.02
C LYS A 59 17.40 2.23 42.70
N ILE A 60 16.75 1.60 41.70
CA ILE A 60 17.45 1.31 40.44
C ILE A 60 17.85 2.59 39.69
N HIS A 61 17.06 3.67 39.79
CA HIS A 61 17.42 4.98 39.22
C HIS A 61 18.58 5.66 39.96
N TYR A 62 18.69 5.48 41.28
CA TYR A 62 19.88 5.90 42.05
C TYR A 62 21.14 5.09 41.65
N GLU A 63 21.00 3.79 41.38
CA GLU A 63 22.11 2.92 40.98
C GLU A 63 22.51 3.02 39.49
N THR A 64 21.67 3.61 38.63
CA THR A 64 21.91 3.70 37.17
C THR A 64 21.78 5.13 36.63
N THR A 65 20.55 5.65 36.53
CA THR A 65 20.24 6.92 35.87
C THR A 65 20.93 8.13 36.50
N GLY A 66 21.08 8.16 37.82
CA GLY A 66 21.85 9.21 38.53
C GLY A 66 23.33 9.22 38.13
N PRO A 67 24.06 8.10 38.32
CA PRO A 67 25.43 7.92 37.84
C PRO A 67 25.64 8.16 36.34
N GLU A 68 24.68 7.79 35.49
CA GLU A 68 24.69 8.09 34.05
C GLU A 68 24.66 9.60 33.80
N ILE A 69 23.67 10.31 34.36
CA ILE A 69 23.57 11.77 34.25
C ILE A 69 24.81 12.47 34.80
N TRP A 70 25.34 12.02 35.94
CA TRP A 70 26.55 12.60 36.55
C TRP A 70 27.79 12.41 35.67
N ARG A 71 27.96 11.22 35.08
CA ARG A 71 29.06 10.93 34.13
C ARG A 71 28.91 11.77 32.85
N ASP A 72 27.72 11.81 32.28
CA ASP A 72 27.47 12.39 30.96
C ASP A 72 27.45 13.93 30.98
N THR A 73 27.26 14.52 32.16
CA THR A 73 27.51 15.95 32.44
C THR A 73 28.92 16.25 32.96
N ALA A 74 29.81 15.25 33.05
CA ALA A 74 31.15 15.36 33.66
C ALA A 74 31.14 15.95 35.09
N GLY A 75 30.06 15.71 35.85
CA GLY A 75 29.83 16.27 37.19
C GLY A 75 29.37 17.73 37.22
N GLN A 76 29.04 18.32 36.07
CA GLN A 76 28.63 19.73 35.92
C GLN A 76 27.11 19.82 35.73
N ILE A 77 26.34 19.49 36.77
CA ILE A 77 24.87 19.61 36.79
C ILE A 77 24.42 20.53 37.94
N ASP A 78 23.64 21.56 37.58
CA ASP A 78 23.07 22.52 38.54
C ASP A 78 21.62 22.20 38.92
N GLY A 79 20.91 21.41 38.13
CA GLY A 79 19.52 21.04 38.40
C GLY A 79 18.97 19.93 37.52
N LEU A 80 18.08 19.12 38.10
CA LEU A 80 17.36 18.04 37.42
C LEU A 80 15.88 18.41 37.28
N VAL A 81 15.39 18.53 36.05
CA VAL A 81 13.99 18.88 35.78
C VAL A 81 13.19 17.64 35.42
N SER A 82 12.22 17.33 36.28
CA SER A 82 11.24 16.25 36.11
C SER A 82 9.82 16.82 36.15
N CYS A 83 8.80 15.97 35.96
CA CYS A 83 7.40 16.38 35.96
C CYS A 83 6.52 15.47 36.84
N ILE A 84 5.79 16.09 37.77
CA ILE A 84 4.68 15.49 38.52
C ILE A 84 3.36 16.10 38.04
N GLY A 85 2.27 15.33 38.10
CA GLY A 85 0.93 15.81 37.78
C GLY A 85 0.05 15.91 39.02
N THR A 86 -0.66 17.03 39.18
CA THR A 86 -1.76 17.15 40.14
C THR A 86 -2.94 16.27 39.69
N GLY A 87 -3.64 15.63 40.63
CA GLY A 87 -4.83 14.84 40.31
C GLY A 87 -5.94 15.68 39.67
N GLY A 88 -6.52 15.19 38.57
CA GLY A 88 -7.61 15.84 37.86
C GLY A 88 -7.65 15.51 36.36
N PRO A 89 -8.63 16.00 35.61
CA PRO A 89 -8.72 15.78 34.17
C PRO A 89 -7.68 16.63 33.40
N HIS A 90 -6.54 16.02 33.04
CA HIS A 90 -5.49 16.64 32.21
C HIS A 90 -5.16 15.82 30.96
N LYS A 91 -4.58 16.46 29.93
CA LYS A 91 -4.28 15.81 28.65
C LYS A 91 -2.95 15.02 28.65
N ILE A 92 -2.08 15.28 29.63
CA ILE A 92 -0.73 14.71 29.72
C ILE A 92 -0.81 13.23 30.16
N GLN A 93 -0.43 12.29 29.28
CA GLN A 93 -0.41 10.86 29.62
C GLN A 93 0.95 10.44 30.20
N GLY A 94 0.96 9.80 31.37
CA GLY A 94 2.16 9.24 32.01
C GLY A 94 2.49 9.81 33.39
N ILE A 95 1.88 10.94 33.76
CA ILE A 95 1.96 11.55 35.09
C ILE A 95 0.54 11.74 35.66
N GLY A 96 0.44 12.21 36.92
CA GLY A 96 -0.85 12.58 37.53
C GLY A 96 -1.72 11.38 37.92
N ALA A 97 -1.19 10.50 38.77
CA ALA A 97 -1.91 9.30 39.22
C ALA A 97 -3.17 9.59 40.07
N GLY A 98 -3.33 10.82 40.57
CA GLY A 98 -4.39 11.22 41.50
C GLY A 98 -3.95 11.26 42.97
N PHE A 99 -2.71 10.88 43.25
CA PHE A 99 -2.08 10.80 44.57
C PHE A 99 -0.56 10.99 44.45
N ILE A 100 0.11 11.25 45.58
CA ILE A 100 1.58 11.27 45.67
C ILE A 100 2.07 9.82 45.86
N PRO A 101 2.95 9.26 45.01
CA PRO A 101 3.51 7.92 45.20
C PRO A 101 4.34 7.82 46.48
N LYS A 102 4.24 6.71 47.22
CA LYS A 102 5.05 6.48 48.45
C LYS A 102 6.55 6.37 48.17
N VAL A 103 6.94 6.12 46.92
CA VAL A 103 8.34 6.07 46.45
C VAL A 103 8.89 7.44 46.01
N LEU A 104 8.08 8.51 46.04
CA LEU A 104 8.56 9.86 45.81
C LEU A 104 8.96 10.49 47.15
N ASP A 105 10.25 10.73 47.32
CA ASP A 105 10.74 11.66 48.33
C ASP A 105 10.41 13.08 47.88
N VAL A 106 9.71 13.84 48.74
CA VAL A 106 9.27 15.22 48.46
C VAL A 106 10.23 16.26 49.04
N ASP A 107 11.11 15.86 49.97
CA ASP A 107 12.09 16.76 50.58
C ASP A 107 13.28 17.03 49.64
N LEU A 108 13.35 16.31 48.52
CA LEU A 108 14.29 16.50 47.40
C LEU A 108 13.78 17.45 46.29
N ILE A 109 12.73 18.24 46.54
CA ILE A 109 12.09 19.10 45.52
C ILE A 109 12.26 20.58 45.87
N ASP A 110 13.24 21.26 45.24
CA ASP A 110 13.53 22.68 45.49
C ASP A 110 12.42 23.64 45.02
N GLU A 111 11.82 23.37 43.85
CA GLU A 111 10.79 24.22 43.24
C GLU A 111 9.77 23.38 42.45
N THR A 112 8.52 23.83 42.39
CA THR A 112 7.49 23.27 41.49
C THR A 112 6.99 24.32 40.48
N LEU A 113 7.02 23.97 39.20
CA LEU A 113 6.56 24.85 38.11
C LEU A 113 5.30 24.31 37.43
N GLN A 114 4.23 25.11 37.46
CA GLN A 114 2.98 24.76 36.78
C GLN A 114 3.10 25.00 35.27
N VAL A 115 3.00 23.92 34.49
CA VAL A 115 2.99 23.91 33.02
C VAL A 115 1.61 23.45 32.55
N SER A 116 1.04 24.13 31.55
CA SER A 116 -0.29 23.77 31.05
C SER A 116 -0.24 22.54 30.13
N SER A 117 -1.36 21.82 30.00
CA SER A 117 -1.45 20.68 29.07
C SER A 117 -1.16 21.07 27.61
N ASP A 118 -1.50 22.30 27.21
CA ASP A 118 -1.35 22.75 25.83
C ASP A 118 0.06 23.30 25.56
N GLU A 119 0.67 23.99 26.52
CA GLU A 119 2.10 24.34 26.50
C GLU A 119 3.01 23.11 26.43
N ALA A 120 2.66 22.05 27.17
CA ALA A 120 3.38 20.77 27.12
C ALA A 120 3.28 20.10 25.74
N ILE A 121 2.11 20.19 25.08
CA ILE A 121 1.90 19.67 23.71
C ILE A 121 2.70 20.47 22.68
N GLU A 122 2.62 21.81 22.71
CA GLU A 122 3.36 22.64 21.74
C GLU A 122 4.88 22.59 21.98
N THR A 123 5.34 22.41 23.21
CA THR A 123 6.77 22.20 23.51
C THR A 123 7.25 20.84 23.00
N ALA A 124 6.46 19.76 23.17
CA ALA A 124 6.80 18.45 22.60
C ALA A 124 6.87 18.48 21.06
N LYS A 125 5.97 19.22 20.40
CA LYS A 125 6.05 19.47 18.94
C LYS A 125 7.28 20.28 18.56
N ALA A 126 7.61 21.34 19.31
CA ALA A 126 8.77 22.17 19.05
C ALA A 126 10.08 21.38 19.14
N LEU A 127 10.22 20.49 20.13
CA LEU A 127 11.36 19.57 20.24
C LEU A 127 11.50 18.66 19.01
N ALA A 128 10.39 18.08 18.53
CA ALA A 128 10.41 17.24 17.34
C ALA A 128 10.76 18.02 16.06
N LEU A 129 10.29 19.27 15.93
CA LEU A 129 10.47 20.10 14.73
C LEU A 129 11.81 20.86 14.67
N LYS A 130 12.45 21.13 15.81
CA LYS A 130 13.70 21.92 15.89
C LYS A 130 14.92 21.09 16.27
N GLU A 131 14.76 20.18 17.21
CA GLU A 131 15.86 19.36 17.77
C GLU A 131 15.83 17.92 17.22
N GLY A 132 14.82 17.55 16.42
CA GLY A 132 14.58 16.17 15.97
C GLY A 132 14.05 15.23 17.06
N LEU A 133 13.79 15.73 18.27
CA LEU A 133 13.48 14.93 19.45
C LEU A 133 11.97 14.63 19.53
N LEU A 134 11.55 13.52 18.91
CA LEU A 134 10.18 13.04 18.94
C LEU A 134 9.83 12.44 20.33
N VAL A 135 9.16 13.20 21.18
CA VAL A 135 8.92 12.85 22.60
C VAL A 135 7.44 12.89 23.02
N GLY A 136 7.13 12.31 24.18
CA GLY A 136 5.80 12.35 24.79
C GLY A 136 5.41 13.69 25.42
N ILE A 137 4.12 13.86 25.74
CA ILE A 137 3.57 15.12 26.31
C ILE A 137 4.22 15.47 27.67
N SER A 138 4.53 14.48 28.51
CA SER A 138 5.21 14.71 29.80
C SER A 138 6.64 15.23 29.62
N SER A 139 7.37 14.73 28.62
CA SER A 139 8.68 15.26 28.23
C SER A 139 8.59 16.72 27.80
N GLY A 140 7.56 17.08 27.01
CA GLY A 140 7.28 18.47 26.65
C GLY A 140 6.97 19.37 27.86
N ALA A 141 6.31 18.83 28.89
CA ALA A 141 6.07 19.57 30.13
C ALA A 141 7.36 19.84 30.92
N ALA A 142 8.22 18.82 31.09
CA ALA A 142 9.51 18.96 31.76
C ALA A 142 10.45 19.91 30.98
N ALA A 143 10.47 19.83 29.65
CA ALA A 143 11.21 20.75 28.79
C ALA A 143 10.71 22.20 28.90
N ALA A 144 9.40 22.43 28.97
CA ALA A 144 8.84 23.77 29.16
C ALA A 144 9.26 24.37 30.51
N ALA A 145 9.27 23.57 31.59
CA ALA A 145 9.78 23.98 32.89
C ALA A 145 11.28 24.29 32.84
N ALA A 146 12.10 23.44 32.21
CA ALA A 146 13.54 23.68 32.06
C ALA A 146 13.86 24.94 31.24
N VAL A 147 13.15 25.17 30.14
CA VAL A 147 13.29 26.38 29.31
C VAL A 147 12.83 27.64 30.06
N ARG A 148 11.90 27.55 31.01
CA ARG A 148 11.56 28.65 31.92
C ARG A 148 12.66 28.90 32.95
N LEU A 149 13.26 27.85 33.53
CA LEU A 149 14.36 27.95 34.50
C LEU A 149 15.64 28.54 33.86
N ALA A 150 16.05 28.03 32.69
CA ALA A 150 17.23 28.48 31.97
C ALA A 150 17.13 29.93 31.42
N LYS A 151 15.91 30.49 31.36
CA LYS A 151 15.68 31.91 31.00
C LYS A 151 15.83 32.88 32.16
N ARG A 152 16.00 32.40 33.41
CA ARG A 152 16.16 33.28 34.57
C ARG A 152 17.61 33.82 34.64
N PRO A 153 17.83 35.12 34.90
CA PRO A 153 19.19 35.69 34.94
C PRO A 153 20.14 35.00 35.94
N GLU A 154 19.63 34.59 37.10
CA GLU A 154 20.37 33.87 38.14
C GLU A 154 20.75 32.42 37.78
N ASN A 155 20.31 31.95 36.60
CA ASN A 155 20.62 30.64 36.03
C ASN A 155 21.51 30.74 34.76
N ALA A 156 22.04 31.93 34.45
CA ALA A 156 23.00 32.10 33.36
C ALA A 156 24.25 31.21 33.58
N GLY A 157 24.58 30.39 32.58
CA GLY A 157 25.73 29.49 32.61
C GLY A 157 25.52 28.14 33.31
N LYS A 158 24.36 27.91 33.93
CA LYS A 158 24.02 26.66 34.63
C LYS A 158 23.54 25.56 33.68
N LEU A 159 23.85 24.30 33.98
CA LEU A 159 23.33 23.14 33.24
C LEU A 159 22.12 22.50 33.94
N PHE A 160 20.98 22.53 33.26
CA PHE A 160 19.77 21.80 33.64
C PHE A 160 19.61 20.53 32.79
N VAL A 161 19.49 19.37 33.43
CA VAL A 161 19.20 18.10 32.77
C VAL A 161 17.70 17.82 32.80
N VAL A 162 17.15 17.30 31.71
CA VAL A 162 15.72 16.98 31.58
C VAL A 162 15.57 15.53 31.13
N VAL A 163 14.84 14.72 31.89
CA VAL A 163 14.61 13.31 31.56
C VAL A 163 13.38 13.18 30.66
N PHE A 164 13.54 12.53 29.50
CA PHE A 164 12.46 12.22 28.56
C PHE A 164 12.11 10.72 28.61
N PRO A 165 11.10 10.28 29.39
CA PRO A 165 10.94 8.85 29.75
C PRO A 165 10.43 7.94 28.61
N SER A 166 10.10 8.50 27.45
CA SER A 166 9.58 7.77 26.30
C SER A 166 9.65 8.59 25.03
N PHE A 167 9.97 7.92 23.92
CA PHE A 167 9.84 8.42 22.56
C PHE A 167 8.36 8.67 22.19
N GLY A 168 8.12 9.45 21.14
CA GLY A 168 6.79 9.98 20.79
C GLY A 168 5.87 9.01 20.04
N GLU A 169 6.38 7.86 19.59
CA GLU A 169 5.62 6.81 18.88
C GLU A 169 4.45 6.27 19.72
N ARG A 170 4.57 6.32 21.05
CA ARG A 170 3.55 5.82 21.99
C ARG A 170 2.33 6.72 22.13
N TYR A 171 2.23 7.81 21.37
CA TYR A 171 1.24 8.87 21.56
C TYR A 171 0.48 9.25 20.27
N LEU A 172 0.65 8.51 19.16
CA LEU A 172 0.07 8.85 17.86
C LEU A 172 -1.47 8.95 17.89
N SER A 173 -2.17 8.14 18.69
CA SER A 173 -3.63 8.26 18.86
C SER A 173 -4.07 9.34 19.88
N SER A 174 -3.15 10.19 20.35
CA SER A 174 -3.42 11.19 21.40
C SER A 174 -3.53 12.62 20.84
N VAL A 175 -3.90 13.56 21.72
CA VAL A 175 -4.00 15.00 21.38
C VAL A 175 -2.70 15.60 20.83
N LEU A 176 -1.53 15.01 21.13
CA LEU A 176 -0.22 15.49 20.66
C LEU A 176 -0.14 15.53 19.13
N PHE A 177 -0.61 14.48 18.47
CA PHE A 177 -0.60 14.33 17.01
C PHE A 177 -1.97 14.63 16.38
N GLN A 178 -2.98 15.06 17.15
CA GLN A 178 -4.35 15.22 16.67
C GLN A 178 -4.50 16.30 15.58
N SER A 179 -3.59 17.27 15.50
CA SER A 179 -3.52 18.21 14.37
C SER A 179 -3.00 17.54 13.09
N ILE A 180 -1.88 16.80 13.19
CA ILE A 180 -1.28 16.05 12.07
C ILE A 180 -2.22 14.94 11.58
N LYS A 181 -2.93 14.29 12.50
CA LYS A 181 -4.00 13.35 12.17
C LYS A 181 -5.14 14.04 11.38
N LYS A 182 -5.60 15.21 11.82
CA LYS A 182 -6.62 15.98 11.07
C LYS A 182 -6.13 16.43 9.70
N GLU A 183 -4.86 16.79 9.60
CA GLU A 183 -4.20 17.16 8.34
C GLU A 183 -4.19 15.97 7.37
N ALA A 184 -3.75 14.78 7.83
CA ALA A 184 -3.82 13.54 7.07
C ALA A 184 -5.26 13.11 6.72
N GLU A 185 -6.23 13.28 7.63
CA GLU A 185 -7.66 13.08 7.38
C GLU A 185 -8.23 14.09 6.36
N SER A 186 -7.57 15.24 6.16
CA SER A 186 -7.94 16.28 5.20
C SER A 186 -7.18 16.23 3.87
N MET A 187 -6.23 15.30 3.71
CA MET A 187 -5.48 15.14 2.45
C MET A 187 -6.42 14.79 1.30
N ILE A 188 -6.47 15.66 0.30
CA ILE A 188 -7.36 15.53 -0.84
C ILE A 188 -6.76 14.50 -1.82
N ILE A 189 -7.45 13.37 -1.96
CA ILE A 189 -7.20 12.40 -3.04
C ILE A 189 -7.67 13.02 -4.37
N GLY A 190 -6.84 12.92 -5.41
CA GLY A 190 -7.04 13.55 -6.71
C GLY A 190 -6.43 14.95 -6.84
N ASN A 191 -6.90 15.72 -7.83
CA ASN A 191 -6.33 17.02 -8.25
C ASN A 191 -4.81 17.00 -8.59
N THR A 192 -4.27 15.83 -8.93
CA THR A 192 -2.85 15.65 -9.27
C THR A 192 -2.42 16.51 -10.47
N PRO A 193 -1.16 16.99 -10.54
CA PRO A 193 -0.75 17.90 -11.60
C PRO A 193 -0.55 17.21 -12.96
N LEU A 194 -0.56 18.04 -14.00
CA LEU A 194 -0.24 17.68 -15.39
C LEU A 194 1.04 18.43 -15.80
N VAL A 195 2.07 17.72 -16.27
CA VAL A 195 3.39 18.29 -16.57
C VAL A 195 3.83 17.89 -17.98
N TYR A 196 4.31 18.84 -18.78
CA TYR A 196 4.84 18.53 -20.12
C TYR A 196 6.11 17.68 -20.05
N LEU A 197 6.14 16.61 -20.83
CA LEU A 197 7.37 15.89 -21.16
C LEU A 197 8.08 16.67 -22.26
N ASN A 198 9.38 16.91 -22.09
CA ASN A 198 10.20 17.70 -23.02
C ASN A 198 11.37 16.89 -23.59
N LYS A 199 12.19 16.27 -22.73
CA LYS A 199 13.41 15.54 -23.15
C LYS A 199 13.13 14.15 -23.74
N VAL A 200 12.22 13.38 -23.15
CA VAL A 200 11.86 12.03 -23.65
C VAL A 200 10.98 12.06 -24.91
N THR A 201 10.51 13.25 -25.29
CA THR A 201 9.70 13.55 -26.48
C THR A 201 10.51 14.22 -27.57
N ASP A 202 11.84 14.14 -27.54
CA ASP A 202 12.66 14.74 -28.57
C ASP A 202 12.44 14.06 -29.95
N GLY A 203 12.38 14.89 -30.99
CA GLY A 203 11.93 14.50 -32.33
C GLY A 203 10.45 14.09 -32.44
N CYS A 204 9.59 14.39 -31.46
CA CYS A 204 8.13 14.23 -31.62
C CYS A 204 7.51 15.45 -32.33
N VAL A 205 6.50 15.19 -33.18
CA VAL A 205 5.68 16.23 -33.82
C VAL A 205 4.44 16.60 -33.01
N ALA A 206 4.03 15.76 -32.06
CA ALA A 206 2.96 16.01 -31.10
C ALA A 206 3.52 16.31 -29.69
N ARG A 207 2.73 17.00 -28.87
CA ARG A 207 3.03 17.33 -27.48
C ARG A 207 2.55 16.19 -26.57
N VAL A 208 3.32 15.87 -25.53
CA VAL A 208 2.91 14.89 -24.50
C VAL A 208 2.96 15.53 -23.11
N ALA A 209 1.92 15.33 -22.30
CA ALA A 209 1.87 15.76 -20.91
C ALA A 209 1.54 14.60 -19.97
N ALA A 210 2.32 14.43 -18.90
CA ALA A 210 2.16 13.38 -17.91
C ALA A 210 1.25 13.81 -16.75
N LYS A 211 0.23 13.01 -16.46
CA LYS A 211 -0.67 13.12 -15.31
C LYS A 211 -0.05 12.36 -14.13
N LEU A 212 0.36 13.09 -13.10
CA LEU A 212 1.28 12.59 -12.06
C LEU A 212 0.53 11.99 -10.86
N GLU A 213 -0.06 10.80 -11.06
CA GLU A 213 -0.71 10.02 -9.99
C GLU A 213 0.28 9.47 -8.94
N SER A 214 1.58 9.74 -9.11
CA SER A 214 2.60 9.60 -8.07
C SER A 214 2.45 10.60 -6.92
N MET A 215 1.63 11.66 -7.07
CA MET A 215 1.38 12.69 -6.06
C MET A 215 0.08 12.50 -5.26
N GLU A 216 -0.59 11.35 -5.41
CA GLU A 216 -1.64 10.92 -4.46
C GLU A 216 -1.02 10.63 -3.07
N PRO A 217 -1.80 10.63 -1.96
CA PRO A 217 -1.25 10.50 -0.60
C PRO A 217 -0.43 9.23 -0.33
N CYS A 218 -0.81 8.10 -0.94
CA CYS A 218 -0.07 6.85 -0.98
C CYS A 218 0.56 6.60 -2.36
N SER A 219 0.93 7.69 -3.04
CA SER A 219 1.79 7.76 -4.23
C SER A 219 1.35 6.90 -5.41
N SER A 220 0.04 6.66 -5.57
CA SER A 220 -0.50 5.95 -6.74
C SER A 220 -1.97 6.24 -7.04
N VAL A 221 -2.34 6.11 -8.32
CA VAL A 221 -3.71 6.20 -8.88
C VAL A 221 -4.77 5.35 -8.16
N LYS A 222 -4.33 4.37 -7.35
CA LYS A 222 -5.22 3.43 -6.66
C LYS A 222 -5.85 4.02 -5.40
N ASP A 223 -5.34 5.14 -4.90
CA ASP A 223 -5.88 5.83 -3.73
C ASP A 223 -7.30 6.36 -4.04
N ARG A 224 -7.52 6.87 -5.27
CA ARG A 224 -8.84 7.22 -5.82
C ARG A 224 -9.84 6.07 -5.74
N ILE A 225 -9.46 4.88 -6.22
CA ILE A 225 -10.39 3.74 -6.27
C ILE A 225 -10.60 3.14 -4.88
N ALA A 226 -9.58 3.14 -4.02
CA ALA A 226 -9.70 2.73 -2.62
C ALA A 226 -10.70 3.61 -1.85
N TYR A 227 -10.57 4.94 -1.98
CA TYR A 227 -11.54 5.90 -1.44
C TYR A 227 -12.94 5.67 -2.01
N SER A 228 -13.06 5.54 -3.34
CA SER A 228 -14.34 5.41 -4.03
C SER A 228 -15.10 4.14 -3.66
N MET A 229 -14.46 2.96 -3.73
CA MET A 229 -15.12 1.68 -3.45
C MET A 229 -15.60 1.60 -1.99
N ILE A 230 -14.81 2.10 -1.03
CA ILE A 230 -15.22 2.18 0.38
C ILE A 230 -16.38 3.18 0.55
N THR A 231 -16.25 4.39 -0.01
CA THR A 231 -17.26 5.45 0.16
C THR A 231 -18.59 5.13 -0.54
N ASP A 232 -18.55 4.41 -1.65
CA ASP A 232 -19.74 3.88 -2.35
C ASP A 232 -20.43 2.77 -1.53
N ALA A 233 -19.66 1.84 -0.95
CA ALA A 233 -20.19 0.80 -0.07
C ALA A 233 -20.77 1.37 1.25
N GLU A 234 -20.15 2.43 1.82
CA GLU A 234 -20.71 3.21 2.93
C GLU A 234 -22.05 3.86 2.56
N ARG A 235 -22.11 4.57 1.42
CA ARG A 235 -23.34 5.25 0.95
C ARG A 235 -24.48 4.29 0.65
N LYS A 236 -24.16 3.06 0.22
CA LYS A 236 -25.13 1.97 0.00
C LYS A 236 -25.52 1.22 1.29
N GLY A 237 -24.92 1.57 2.44
CA GLY A 237 -25.16 0.90 3.73
C GLY A 237 -24.60 -0.52 3.82
N LEU A 238 -23.75 -0.93 2.87
CA LEU A 238 -23.15 -2.27 2.79
C LEU A 238 -22.01 -2.46 3.80
N ILE A 239 -21.36 -1.37 4.19
CA ILE A 239 -20.39 -1.31 5.28
C ILE A 239 -20.67 -0.09 6.16
N THR A 240 -20.23 -0.12 7.42
CA THR A 240 -20.38 1.01 8.36
C THR A 240 -19.22 0.95 9.37
N PRO A 241 -18.57 2.08 9.72
CA PRO A 241 -17.59 2.06 10.80
C PRO A 241 -18.29 1.82 12.15
N GLY A 242 -17.91 0.77 12.89
CA GLY A 242 -18.23 0.65 14.32
C GLY A 242 -19.64 0.21 14.74
N LYS A 243 -20.53 -0.18 13.83
CA LYS A 243 -21.78 -0.91 14.13
C LYS A 243 -21.50 -2.23 14.89
N VAL A 244 -21.63 -2.22 16.22
CA VAL A 244 -21.34 -3.38 17.09
C VAL A 244 -22.45 -4.43 16.99
N VAL A 245 -22.08 -5.68 16.71
CA VAL A 245 -22.97 -6.85 16.87
C VAL A 245 -22.76 -7.41 18.28
N VAL A 246 -23.69 -7.12 19.20
CA VAL A 246 -23.69 -7.70 20.55
C VAL A 246 -24.43 -9.04 20.50
N ILE A 247 -23.68 -10.14 20.48
CA ILE A 247 -24.19 -11.49 20.76
C ILE A 247 -23.63 -11.94 22.11
N GLY A 248 -24.47 -12.60 22.91
CA GLY A 248 -24.24 -12.74 24.36
C GLY A 248 -23.40 -13.94 24.78
N LYS A 249 -22.68 -13.74 25.91
CA LYS A 249 -21.93 -14.70 26.74
C LYS A 249 -20.66 -15.30 26.12
N LEU A 250 -19.56 -15.04 26.82
CA LEU A 250 -18.16 -15.43 26.58
C LEU A 250 -17.47 -14.67 25.41
N PHE A 251 -16.20 -14.31 25.64
CA PHE A 251 -15.31 -13.56 24.74
C PHE A 251 -15.79 -12.18 24.25
N GLN A 252 -15.83 -11.19 25.16
CA GLN A 252 -15.83 -9.77 24.77
C GLN A 252 -14.46 -9.32 24.23
N GLN A 253 -14.17 -9.64 22.97
CA GLN A 253 -13.28 -8.80 22.15
C GLN A 253 -14.15 -7.82 21.36
N SER A 254 -14.39 -6.64 21.93
CA SER A 254 -15.12 -5.55 21.28
C SER A 254 -14.29 -4.93 20.15
N TYR A 255 -14.25 -5.62 19.00
CA TYR A 255 -13.85 -5.00 17.74
C TYR A 255 -15.07 -4.38 17.07
N ASN A 256 -14.93 -3.10 16.74
CA ASN A 256 -15.78 -2.36 15.82
C ASN A 256 -15.96 -3.14 14.50
N SER A 257 -17.09 -2.92 13.80
CA SER A 257 -17.54 -3.74 12.66
C SER A 257 -16.42 -4.26 11.79
N ILE A 258 -16.36 -5.57 11.68
CA ILE A 258 -15.54 -6.20 10.67
C ILE A 258 -16.19 -5.85 9.33
N ALA A 259 -15.43 -5.18 8.46
CA ALA A 259 -15.67 -5.16 7.04
C ALA A 259 -14.43 -5.80 6.43
N VAL A 260 -14.46 -7.12 6.21
CA VAL A 260 -13.34 -7.82 5.58
C VAL A 260 -13.27 -7.38 4.10
N LEU A 261 -12.58 -6.26 3.86
CA LEU A 261 -12.35 -5.64 2.55
C LEU A 261 -11.31 -6.44 1.75
N VAL A 262 -11.57 -7.72 1.49
CA VAL A 262 -10.58 -8.54 0.76
C VAL A 262 -10.44 -8.04 -0.66
N LEU A 263 -9.19 -7.93 -1.12
CA LEU A 263 -8.88 -7.79 -2.53
C LEU A 263 -8.81 -9.14 -3.22
N ASP A 264 -9.66 -9.31 -4.22
CA ASP A 264 -9.15 -9.92 -5.44
C ASP A 264 -8.02 -9.02 -5.99
N GLY A 265 -6.90 -9.64 -6.33
CA GLY A 265 -5.77 -8.98 -6.93
C GLY A 265 -5.17 -9.74 -8.11
N GLU A 266 -5.97 -10.35 -9.01
CA GLU A 266 -5.59 -11.13 -10.23
C GLU A 266 -4.38 -10.63 -11.08
N THR A 267 -3.79 -9.49 -10.78
CA THR A 267 -2.69 -8.82 -11.48
C THR A 267 -1.41 -8.69 -10.63
N PRO A 268 -0.24 -8.45 -11.25
CA PRO A 268 0.91 -7.83 -10.59
C PRO A 268 0.68 -6.33 -10.25
N THR A 269 -0.57 -5.89 -10.03
CA THR A 269 -0.92 -4.54 -9.53
C THR A 269 -1.32 -4.54 -8.05
N SER A 270 -1.59 -5.71 -7.46
CA SER A 270 -2.18 -5.91 -6.12
C SER A 270 -1.48 -5.15 -4.99
N GLY A 271 -0.18 -4.84 -5.15
CA GLY A 271 0.56 -3.92 -4.28
C GLY A 271 -0.09 -2.55 -4.09
N ASN A 272 -0.47 -1.84 -5.16
CA ASN A 272 -0.91 -0.44 -5.05
C ASN A 272 -2.35 -0.34 -4.51
N THR A 273 -3.27 -1.19 -4.96
CA THR A 273 -4.65 -1.20 -4.43
C THR A 273 -4.67 -1.63 -2.96
N GLY A 274 -3.83 -2.58 -2.55
CA GLY A 274 -3.73 -3.00 -1.16
C GLY A 274 -3.19 -1.90 -0.24
N ILE A 275 -2.22 -1.09 -0.70
CA ILE A 275 -1.71 0.06 0.07
C ILE A 275 -2.78 1.16 0.19
N GLY A 276 -3.43 1.55 -0.92
CA GLY A 276 -4.49 2.56 -0.89
C GLY A 276 -5.67 2.17 0.00
N LEU A 277 -6.08 0.89 -0.03
CA LEU A 277 -7.11 0.38 0.89
C LEU A 277 -6.62 0.30 2.34
N ALA A 278 -5.35 0.00 2.61
CA ALA A 278 -4.83 -0.05 3.97
C ALA A 278 -4.82 1.36 4.60
N PHE A 279 -4.37 2.37 3.85
CA PHE A 279 -4.48 3.77 4.24
C PHE A 279 -5.93 4.19 4.50
N MET A 280 -6.84 3.94 3.54
CA MET A 280 -8.25 4.32 3.70
C MET A 280 -8.97 3.59 4.83
N ALA A 281 -8.64 2.31 5.06
CA ALA A 281 -9.19 1.52 6.15
C ALA A 281 -8.68 2.01 7.52
N ALA A 282 -7.39 2.34 7.63
CA ALA A 282 -6.81 2.95 8.84
C ALA A 282 -7.45 4.31 9.15
N ALA A 283 -7.63 5.16 8.14
CA ALA A 283 -8.26 6.48 8.29
C ALA A 283 -9.75 6.38 8.70
N LYS A 284 -10.52 5.47 8.09
CA LYS A 284 -11.96 5.28 8.36
C LYS A 284 -12.28 4.31 9.51
N GLY A 285 -11.28 3.65 10.11
CA GLY A 285 -11.46 2.75 11.25
C GLY A 285 -11.98 1.34 10.89
N TYR A 286 -11.69 0.84 9.69
CA TYR A 286 -12.06 -0.51 9.24
C TYR A 286 -10.93 -1.53 9.47
N LYS A 287 -11.28 -2.78 9.81
CA LYS A 287 -10.34 -3.90 9.79
C LYS A 287 -10.14 -4.43 8.37
N LEU A 288 -9.05 -4.05 7.72
CA LEU A 288 -8.65 -4.62 6.43
C LEU A 288 -7.99 -6.00 6.59
N ILE A 289 -8.36 -6.95 5.72
CA ILE A 289 -7.63 -8.22 5.50
C ILE A 289 -7.33 -8.35 4.00
N LEU A 290 -6.07 -8.58 3.64
CA LEU A 290 -5.63 -8.73 2.25
C LEU A 290 -5.09 -10.15 1.99
N THR A 291 -5.61 -10.82 0.98
CA THR A 291 -5.08 -12.10 0.48
C THR A 291 -4.08 -11.86 -0.64
N MET A 292 -2.91 -12.52 -0.59
CA MET A 292 -1.91 -12.42 -1.66
C MET A 292 -0.93 -13.61 -1.68
N PRO A 293 -0.35 -13.96 -2.84
CA PRO A 293 0.70 -14.96 -2.93
C PRO A 293 1.91 -14.64 -2.03
N ALA A 294 2.49 -15.65 -1.40
CA ALA A 294 3.69 -15.49 -0.58
C ALA A 294 4.94 -15.03 -1.36
N SER A 295 4.89 -15.08 -2.71
CA SER A 295 5.89 -14.53 -3.63
C SER A 295 5.84 -13.01 -3.78
N MET A 296 4.86 -12.31 -3.19
CA MET A 296 4.81 -10.84 -3.19
C MET A 296 5.96 -10.23 -2.37
N SER A 297 6.58 -9.19 -2.95
CA SER A 297 7.76 -8.49 -2.44
C SER A 297 7.61 -7.98 -1.00
N MET A 298 8.67 -8.08 -0.18
CA MET A 298 8.59 -7.85 1.26
C MET A 298 8.20 -6.41 1.62
N GLU A 299 8.65 -5.44 0.83
CA GLU A 299 8.42 -4.01 1.06
C GLU A 299 6.92 -3.69 1.00
N ARG A 300 6.19 -4.29 0.06
CA ARG A 300 4.73 -4.15 -0.07
C ARG A 300 3.99 -4.73 1.13
N ARG A 301 4.43 -5.90 1.60
CA ARG A 301 3.87 -6.53 2.81
C ARG A 301 4.13 -5.68 4.06
N THR A 302 5.29 -5.05 4.13
CA THR A 302 5.68 -4.15 5.23
C THR A 302 4.82 -2.88 5.22
N MET A 303 4.66 -2.22 4.06
CA MET A 303 3.81 -1.02 3.92
C MET A 303 2.35 -1.27 4.32
N MET A 304 1.75 -2.37 3.86
CA MET A 304 0.36 -2.70 4.22
C MET A 304 0.21 -3.02 5.71
N LYS A 305 1.18 -3.73 6.32
CA LYS A 305 1.21 -3.99 7.76
C LYS A 305 1.42 -2.71 8.59
N ALA A 306 2.19 -1.73 8.10
CA ALA A 306 2.39 -0.45 8.78
C ALA A 306 1.08 0.35 8.92
N PHE A 307 0.19 0.26 7.91
CA PHE A 307 -1.18 0.75 8.00
C PHE A 307 -2.15 -0.17 8.78
N GLY A 308 -1.66 -1.22 9.44
CA GLY A 308 -2.46 -2.11 10.27
C GLY A 308 -3.28 -3.18 9.52
N ALA A 309 -3.02 -3.41 8.23
CA ALA A 309 -3.72 -4.45 7.47
C ALA A 309 -3.27 -5.86 7.86
N GLU A 310 -4.23 -6.77 8.04
CA GLU A 310 -3.95 -8.20 8.23
C GLU A 310 -3.61 -8.84 6.87
N LEU A 311 -2.49 -9.55 6.76
CA LEU A 311 -2.05 -10.17 5.51
C LEU A 311 -2.16 -11.69 5.58
N VAL A 312 -3.04 -12.27 4.75
CA VAL A 312 -3.19 -13.71 4.59
C VAL A 312 -2.41 -14.13 3.35
N LEU A 313 -1.26 -14.77 3.55
CA LEU A 313 -0.43 -15.27 2.45
C LEU A 313 -0.98 -16.58 1.89
N THR A 314 -1.00 -16.70 0.57
CA THR A 314 -1.41 -17.91 -0.17
C THR A 314 -0.24 -18.55 -0.91
N ASP A 315 -0.44 -19.80 -1.32
CA ASP A 315 0.48 -20.58 -2.15
C ASP A 315 0.91 -19.79 -3.41
N PRO A 316 2.22 -19.56 -3.63
CA PRO A 316 2.74 -18.94 -4.85
C PRO A 316 2.33 -19.65 -6.15
N LEU A 317 2.20 -20.98 -6.14
CA LEU A 317 1.91 -21.79 -7.34
C LEU A 317 0.47 -21.61 -7.83
N GLN A 318 -0.47 -21.38 -6.90
CA GLN A 318 -1.85 -21.04 -7.22
C GLN A 318 -2.01 -19.58 -7.70
N GLY A 319 -0.95 -18.77 -7.58
CA GLY A 319 -0.93 -17.36 -7.95
C GLY A 319 -2.08 -16.59 -7.33
N MET A 320 -2.57 -15.58 -8.06
CA MET A 320 -3.67 -14.76 -7.57
C MET A 320 -4.99 -15.53 -7.42
N LYS A 321 -5.25 -16.56 -8.23
CA LYS A 321 -6.45 -17.41 -8.10
C LYS A 321 -6.56 -18.09 -6.73
N GLY A 322 -5.41 -18.49 -6.16
CA GLY A 322 -5.33 -18.95 -4.77
C GLY A 322 -5.75 -17.86 -3.77
N ALA A 323 -5.38 -16.60 -4.01
CA ALA A 323 -5.79 -15.46 -3.20
C ALA A 323 -7.28 -15.09 -3.35
N VAL A 324 -7.86 -15.17 -4.55
CA VAL A 324 -9.31 -14.96 -4.77
C VAL A 324 -10.12 -16.04 -4.05
N LYS A 325 -9.75 -17.30 -4.25
CA LYS A 325 -10.37 -18.42 -3.52
C LYS A 325 -10.23 -18.21 -2.01
N LYS A 326 -9.08 -17.72 -1.54
CA LYS A 326 -8.88 -17.45 -0.11
C LYS A 326 -9.73 -16.28 0.40
N ALA A 327 -10.02 -15.28 -0.44
CA ALA A 327 -10.90 -14.18 -0.11
C ALA A 327 -12.33 -14.66 0.17
N GLU A 328 -12.89 -15.44 -0.76
CA GLU A 328 -14.21 -16.04 -0.59
C GLU A 328 -14.24 -17.07 0.57
N GLU A 329 -13.16 -17.83 0.80
CA GLU A 329 -13.03 -18.70 2.00
C GLU A 329 -13.08 -17.93 3.32
N ILE A 330 -12.52 -16.72 3.40
CA ILE A 330 -12.53 -15.89 4.62
C ILE A 330 -13.93 -15.27 4.81
N LYS A 331 -14.48 -14.69 3.75
CA LYS A 331 -15.85 -14.11 3.70
C LYS A 331 -16.90 -15.14 4.10
N ALA A 332 -16.85 -16.35 3.55
CA ALA A 332 -17.78 -17.45 3.87
C ALA A 332 -17.61 -18.03 5.29
N LYS A 333 -16.55 -17.65 6.03
CA LYS A 333 -16.31 -18.02 7.44
C LYS A 333 -16.51 -16.85 8.41
N ALA A 334 -16.72 -15.65 7.92
CA ALA A 334 -17.09 -14.49 8.74
C ALA A 334 -18.55 -14.62 9.20
N LEU A 335 -18.95 -13.81 10.19
CA LEU A 335 -20.37 -13.67 10.50
C LEU A 335 -21.09 -12.99 9.31
N PRO A 336 -22.38 -13.32 9.05
CA PRO A 336 -23.21 -12.55 8.12
C PRO A 336 -23.11 -11.05 8.41
N ASP A 337 -23.09 -10.24 7.33
CA ASP A 337 -22.95 -8.78 7.36
C ASP A 337 -21.68 -8.24 8.06
N SER A 338 -20.68 -9.10 8.34
CA SER A 338 -19.36 -8.74 8.90
C SER A 338 -18.19 -8.89 7.90
N SER A 339 -18.49 -9.05 6.61
CA SER A 339 -17.48 -9.11 5.55
C SER A 339 -18.01 -8.50 4.26
N TYR A 340 -17.15 -7.82 3.50
CA TYR A 340 -17.54 -7.18 2.25
C TYR A 340 -16.34 -7.08 1.30
N ILE A 341 -16.32 -7.91 0.26
CA ILE A 341 -15.29 -7.86 -0.78
C ILE A 341 -15.59 -6.69 -1.72
N LEU A 342 -14.60 -5.82 -1.93
CA LEU A 342 -14.76 -4.61 -2.74
C LEU A 342 -14.69 -4.86 -4.24
N ASP A 343 -14.05 -5.96 -4.65
CA ASP A 343 -13.78 -6.38 -6.04
C ASP A 343 -13.36 -5.25 -7.00
N GLN A 344 -12.05 -4.99 -7.11
CA GLN A 344 -11.54 -3.97 -8.02
C GLN A 344 -11.73 -4.26 -9.52
N PHE A 345 -12.13 -5.46 -9.92
CA PHE A 345 -12.28 -5.84 -11.33
C PHE A 345 -13.73 -5.73 -11.82
N GLU A 346 -14.70 -5.92 -10.92
CA GLU A 346 -16.14 -5.85 -11.24
C GLU A 346 -16.84 -4.61 -10.65
N ASN A 347 -16.30 -3.96 -9.61
CA ASN A 347 -17.00 -2.87 -8.93
C ASN A 347 -16.99 -1.55 -9.73
N PRO A 348 -18.17 -1.04 -10.17
CA PRO A 348 -18.25 0.15 -11.00
C PRO A 348 -17.73 1.43 -10.31
N ALA A 349 -17.61 1.46 -8.98
CA ALA A 349 -17.00 2.57 -8.24
C ALA A 349 -15.54 2.84 -8.65
N ASN A 350 -14.82 1.84 -9.17
CA ASN A 350 -13.48 1.96 -9.77
C ASN A 350 -13.50 2.85 -11.02
N ALA A 351 -14.32 2.51 -12.03
CA ALA A 351 -14.45 3.33 -13.22
C ALA A 351 -15.09 4.69 -12.92
N LYS A 352 -16.09 4.71 -12.03
CA LYS A 352 -16.87 5.90 -11.70
C LYS A 352 -16.02 7.04 -11.12
N ILE A 353 -15.06 6.77 -10.23
CA ILE A 353 -14.22 7.85 -9.68
C ILE A 353 -13.32 8.48 -10.75
N HIS A 354 -12.88 7.72 -11.74
CA HIS A 354 -12.09 8.25 -12.84
C HIS A 354 -12.92 9.09 -13.82
N TYR A 355 -14.21 8.77 -13.97
CA TYR A 355 -15.19 9.63 -14.65
C TYR A 355 -15.47 10.92 -13.85
N GLU A 356 -15.64 10.83 -12.54
CA GLU A 356 -16.00 11.96 -11.67
C GLU A 356 -14.81 12.88 -11.29
N THR A 357 -13.56 12.42 -11.42
CA THR A 357 -12.36 13.20 -11.03
C THR A 357 -11.29 13.25 -12.11
N THR A 358 -10.70 12.11 -12.50
CA THR A 358 -9.53 12.06 -13.40
C THR A 358 -9.82 12.65 -14.79
N GLY A 359 -10.99 12.36 -15.37
CA GLY A 359 -11.47 12.96 -16.62
C GLY A 359 -11.62 14.49 -16.54
N PRO A 360 -12.46 15.01 -15.62
CA PRO A 360 -12.62 16.43 -15.37
C PRO A 360 -11.31 17.18 -15.09
N GLU A 361 -10.41 16.59 -14.30
CA GLU A 361 -9.09 17.15 -14.00
C GLU A 361 -8.23 17.28 -15.27
N ILE A 362 -8.19 16.25 -16.13
CA ILE A 362 -7.43 16.27 -17.38
C ILE A 362 -8.03 17.27 -18.38
N TRP A 363 -9.36 17.28 -18.53
CA TRP A 363 -10.07 18.21 -19.41
C TRP A 363 -9.84 19.67 -19.00
N LYS A 364 -9.94 19.96 -17.70
CA LYS A 364 -9.65 21.29 -17.12
C LYS A 364 -8.18 21.68 -17.30
N ALA A 365 -7.23 20.79 -16.97
CA ALA A 365 -5.80 21.07 -17.05
C ALA A 365 -5.29 21.24 -18.49
N THR A 366 -5.96 20.63 -19.48
CA THR A 366 -5.67 20.83 -20.91
C THR A 366 -6.48 21.96 -21.55
N ALA A 367 -7.36 22.63 -20.80
CA ALA A 367 -8.32 23.63 -21.29
C ALA A 367 -9.14 23.12 -22.50
N GLY A 368 -9.55 21.85 -22.46
CA GLY A 368 -10.29 21.17 -23.53
C GLY A 368 -9.46 20.76 -24.76
N LYS A 369 -8.14 21.01 -24.76
CA LYS A 369 -7.25 20.80 -25.92
C LYS A 369 -6.57 19.43 -25.96
N ILE A 370 -7.12 18.42 -25.30
CA ILE A 370 -6.63 17.04 -25.37
C ILE A 370 -7.11 16.37 -26.67
N ASP A 371 -6.18 15.78 -27.42
CA ASP A 371 -6.48 14.99 -28.62
C ASP A 371 -6.47 13.47 -28.36
N GLY A 372 -5.75 13.03 -27.31
CA GLY A 372 -5.76 11.62 -26.93
C GLY A 372 -5.22 11.32 -25.52
N LEU A 373 -5.67 10.20 -24.98
CA LEU A 373 -5.28 9.68 -23.66
C LEU A 373 -4.57 8.33 -23.81
N VAL A 374 -3.42 8.21 -23.16
CA VAL A 374 -2.60 6.99 -23.11
C VAL A 374 -2.57 6.47 -21.68
N SER A 375 -3.08 5.25 -21.46
CA SER A 375 -3.09 4.62 -20.14
C SER A 375 -2.71 3.14 -20.20
N GLY A 376 -1.93 2.69 -19.23
CA GLY A 376 -1.76 1.27 -18.97
C GLY A 376 -3.04 0.66 -18.38
N ILE A 377 -3.40 -0.56 -18.83
CA ILE A 377 -4.59 -1.27 -18.34
C ILE A 377 -4.19 -2.30 -17.28
N GLY A 378 -4.55 -2.00 -16.03
CA GLY A 378 -4.62 -2.97 -14.92
C GLY A 378 -6.03 -3.50 -14.78
N THR A 379 -6.85 -2.83 -13.97
CA THR A 379 -8.29 -3.10 -13.82
C THR A 379 -9.14 -2.52 -14.95
N GLY A 380 -8.60 -1.65 -15.81
CA GLY A 380 -9.36 -0.95 -16.85
C GLY A 380 -10.09 0.33 -16.40
N GLY A 381 -10.58 0.40 -15.16
CA GLY A 381 -11.38 1.54 -14.67
C GLY A 381 -10.80 2.94 -14.93
N THR A 382 -9.48 3.12 -14.92
CA THR A 382 -8.83 4.41 -15.26
C THR A 382 -8.99 4.81 -16.74
N ILE A 383 -8.92 3.88 -17.69
CA ILE A 383 -9.18 4.20 -19.11
C ILE A 383 -10.69 4.30 -19.37
N THR A 384 -11.50 3.40 -18.79
CA THR A 384 -12.97 3.41 -18.91
C THR A 384 -13.59 4.73 -18.43
N GLY A 385 -13.31 5.12 -17.18
CA GLY A 385 -13.93 6.30 -16.56
C GLY A 385 -13.48 7.61 -17.18
N THR A 386 -12.17 7.81 -17.24
CA THR A 386 -11.55 9.01 -17.84
C THR A 386 -11.94 9.13 -19.32
N GLY A 387 -11.94 8.02 -20.06
CA GLY A 387 -12.24 8.00 -21.49
C GLY A 387 -13.69 8.26 -21.83
N ARG A 388 -14.63 7.69 -21.05
CA ARG A 388 -16.06 7.98 -21.21
C ARG A 388 -16.36 9.46 -21.01
N TYR A 389 -15.84 10.06 -19.93
CA TYR A 389 -15.97 11.50 -19.69
C TYR A 389 -15.40 12.33 -20.85
N LEU A 390 -14.20 11.97 -21.34
CA LEU A 390 -13.54 12.72 -22.41
C LEU A 390 -14.23 12.57 -23.78
N LYS A 391 -14.79 11.40 -24.14
CA LYS A 391 -15.63 11.24 -25.34
C LYS A 391 -16.91 12.11 -25.23
N GLU A 392 -17.50 12.23 -24.04
CA GLU A 392 -18.67 13.08 -23.79
C GLU A 392 -18.35 14.59 -23.92
N GLN A 393 -17.13 15.02 -23.60
CA GLN A 393 -16.69 16.40 -23.84
C GLN A 393 -16.27 16.65 -25.30
N ASN A 394 -15.61 15.69 -25.94
CA ASN A 394 -15.20 15.73 -27.34
C ASN A 394 -15.08 14.30 -27.92
N PRO A 395 -16.01 13.85 -28.79
CA PRO A 395 -15.98 12.49 -29.36
C PRO A 395 -14.71 12.14 -30.15
N ASN A 396 -13.96 13.15 -30.61
CA ASN A 396 -12.75 12.97 -31.42
C ASN A 396 -11.50 12.62 -30.61
N VAL A 397 -11.54 12.70 -29.27
CA VAL A 397 -10.42 12.30 -28.41
C VAL A 397 -10.14 10.80 -28.62
N LYS A 398 -8.88 10.43 -28.84
CA LYS A 398 -8.45 9.02 -29.05
C LYS A 398 -7.95 8.35 -27.77
N PHE A 399 -8.29 7.09 -27.56
CA PHE A 399 -7.91 6.30 -26.38
C PHE A 399 -7.02 5.14 -26.74
N MET A 400 -5.77 5.20 -26.28
CA MET A 400 -4.75 4.22 -26.67
C MET A 400 -4.37 3.34 -25.47
N GLU A 401 -4.72 2.06 -25.55
CA GLU A 401 -4.25 0.99 -24.66
C GLU A 401 -2.77 0.66 -24.94
N ARG A 402 -2.11 -0.04 -24.01
CA ARG A 402 -0.79 -0.63 -24.26
C ARG A 402 -0.61 -2.10 -23.81
N ARG A 403 -0.23 -2.98 -24.75
CA ARG A 403 0.12 -4.42 -24.58
C ARG A 403 1.63 -4.67 -24.40
N SER A 404 1.99 -5.91 -24.03
CA SER A 404 3.38 -6.40 -23.87
C SER A 404 3.83 -7.28 -25.06
N LYS A 405 5.05 -7.06 -25.56
CA LYS A 405 5.56 -7.62 -26.85
C LYS A 405 5.83 -9.15 -26.91
N LYS A 406 5.83 -9.90 -25.79
CA LYS A 406 6.27 -11.34 -25.76
C LYS A 406 5.19 -12.37 -26.19
N SER A 407 4.31 -12.02 -27.11
CA SER A 407 3.26 -12.92 -27.63
C SER A 407 3.10 -12.79 -29.14
N ILE A 408 3.56 -13.81 -29.89
CA ILE A 408 3.52 -13.86 -31.36
C ILE A 408 3.02 -15.24 -31.81
N ARG A 409 1.91 -15.20 -32.57
CA ARG A 409 1.40 -16.00 -33.73
C ARG A 409 2.08 -17.34 -34.13
N PRO A 410 1.41 -18.20 -34.94
CA PRO A 410 -0.02 -18.56 -34.95
C PRO A 410 -0.29 -20.07 -35.26
N VAL A 411 -1.56 -20.51 -35.19
CA VAL A 411 -2.23 -21.44 -36.15
C VAL A 411 -3.73 -21.46 -35.82
N LEU A 412 -4.60 -21.50 -36.84
CA LEU A 412 -6.05 -21.65 -36.65
C LEU A 412 -6.43 -23.13 -36.47
N LEU A 413 -7.31 -23.43 -35.50
CA LEU A 413 -8.33 -24.48 -35.65
C LEU A 413 -9.51 -24.20 -34.69
N TRP A 414 -10.71 -24.15 -35.25
CA TRP A 414 -11.93 -23.74 -34.55
C TRP A 414 -12.59 -24.89 -33.77
N SER A 415 -13.05 -24.63 -32.55
CA SER A 415 -14.13 -25.41 -31.93
C SER A 415 -14.97 -24.55 -30.98
N SER A 416 -16.30 -24.57 -31.16
CA SER A 416 -17.26 -23.86 -30.30
C SER A 416 -17.72 -24.76 -29.16
N PRO A 417 -17.98 -24.23 -27.94
CA PRO A 417 -18.60 -24.99 -26.87
C PRO A 417 -20.10 -25.17 -27.14
N THR A 418 -20.57 -26.42 -27.25
CA THR A 418 -22.01 -26.70 -27.39
C THR A 418 -22.73 -26.63 -26.04
N SER A 419 -23.62 -25.66 -25.88
CA SER A 419 -24.60 -25.62 -24.80
C SER A 419 -25.64 -26.74 -24.94
N THR A 420 -25.93 -27.46 -23.87
CA THR A 420 -26.99 -28.49 -23.84
C THR A 420 -28.39 -27.86 -23.83
N LEU A 421 -29.13 -27.98 -24.92
CA LEU A 421 -30.59 -27.79 -24.96
C LEU A 421 -31.26 -28.90 -25.79
N GLN A 422 -32.40 -29.38 -25.32
CA GLN A 422 -33.13 -30.49 -25.94
C GLN A 422 -34.02 -30.00 -27.08
N GLY A 423 -33.87 -30.55 -28.29
CA GLY A 423 -34.70 -30.20 -29.45
C GLY A 423 -34.75 -31.32 -30.49
N ARG A 424 -35.95 -31.81 -30.82
CA ARG A 424 -36.15 -32.91 -31.80
C ARG A 424 -36.19 -32.37 -33.24
N ARG A 425 -35.39 -32.93 -34.17
CA ARG A 425 -35.87 -33.64 -35.40
C ARG A 425 -34.74 -34.06 -36.39
N ARG A 426 -34.83 -35.33 -36.83
CA ARG A 426 -34.46 -35.96 -38.12
C ARG A 426 -33.25 -35.45 -38.95
N ARG A 427 -32.28 -36.35 -39.19
CA ARG A 427 -31.53 -36.46 -40.48
C ARG A 427 -32.43 -37.11 -41.56
N PRO A 428 -32.17 -36.88 -42.86
CA PRO A 428 -31.18 -37.64 -43.68
C PRO A 428 -30.25 -36.67 -44.48
N SER A 429 -29.24 -37.08 -45.27
CA SER A 429 -28.59 -38.37 -45.58
C SER A 429 -27.13 -38.12 -46.05
N SER A 430 -26.28 -39.15 -46.03
CA SER A 430 -24.97 -39.23 -46.72
C SER A 430 -25.01 -40.41 -47.70
N PRO A 431 -24.23 -40.40 -48.81
CA PRO A 431 -22.87 -40.99 -48.86
C PRO A 431 -21.79 -39.97 -49.30
N ALA A 432 -20.53 -40.05 -48.87
CA ALA A 432 -19.43 -40.94 -49.30
C ALA A 432 -18.82 -40.54 -50.67
N ASN A 433 -17.49 -40.57 -50.89
CA ASN A 433 -16.56 -41.64 -50.52
C ASN A 433 -15.29 -41.25 -49.74
N LEU A 434 -14.80 -42.26 -49.02
CA LEU A 434 -13.49 -42.42 -48.36
C LEU A 434 -12.51 -43.13 -49.37
N PRO A 435 -11.19 -43.40 -49.12
CA PRO A 435 -10.70 -44.08 -47.89
C PRO A 435 -9.27 -43.84 -47.33
N LEU A 436 -9.18 -44.13 -46.01
CA LEU A 436 -8.05 -44.60 -45.18
C LEU A 436 -6.74 -43.75 -45.08
N ARG A 437 -6.13 -43.47 -43.90
CA ARG A 437 -5.77 -44.28 -42.69
C ARG A 437 -4.56 -45.22 -42.93
N ILE A 438 -3.62 -45.44 -42.00
CA ILE A 438 -3.46 -45.05 -40.58
C ILE A 438 -1.96 -45.14 -40.20
N LEU A 439 -1.48 -44.40 -39.19
CA LEU A 439 -0.63 -44.94 -38.12
C LEU A 439 -0.61 -44.00 -36.90
N ARG A 440 -0.28 -44.55 -35.72
CA ARG A 440 -0.26 -43.89 -34.40
C ARG A 440 1.09 -44.13 -33.72
N SER A 441 1.49 -43.21 -32.85
CA SER A 441 2.06 -43.55 -31.54
C SER A 441 1.59 -42.53 -30.49
N SER A 442 1.49 -42.94 -29.22
CA SER A 442 1.04 -42.16 -28.06
C SER A 442 1.30 -42.99 -26.78
N VAL A 443 1.14 -42.37 -25.59
CA VAL A 443 1.19 -42.97 -24.22
C VAL A 443 2.59 -43.56 -23.85
N PHE A 444 3.10 -43.58 -22.60
CA PHE A 444 2.57 -43.39 -21.23
C PHE A 444 3.49 -42.45 -20.41
N THR A 445 2.98 -41.43 -19.70
CA THR A 445 2.66 -41.32 -18.23
C THR A 445 3.83 -41.40 -17.24
N ALA A 446 3.65 -40.81 -16.05
CA ALA A 446 4.69 -40.56 -15.05
C ALA A 446 4.56 -41.45 -13.80
N GLU A 447 5.62 -41.55 -12.98
CA GLU A 447 5.56 -41.31 -11.52
C GLU A 447 6.96 -41.31 -10.83
N HIS A 448 7.04 -40.52 -9.74
CA HIS A 448 7.87 -40.61 -8.52
C HIS A 448 9.42 -40.79 -8.49
N LEU A 449 9.98 -40.08 -7.48
CA LEU A 449 11.22 -40.30 -6.70
C LEU A 449 12.59 -39.71 -7.15
N ILE A 450 13.37 -39.41 -6.11
CA ILE A 450 14.63 -38.65 -5.92
C ILE A 450 15.38 -39.43 -4.80
N PRO A 451 16.73 -39.44 -4.63
CA PRO A 451 17.82 -38.61 -5.21
C PRO A 451 19.05 -39.42 -5.73
N LEU A 452 20.16 -38.69 -5.95
CA LEU A 452 21.58 -39.02 -5.61
C LEU A 452 22.60 -39.27 -6.74
N LEU A 453 23.70 -38.51 -6.59
CA LEU A 453 25.11 -38.76 -6.93
C LEU A 453 25.63 -38.61 -8.38
N GLN A 454 26.66 -37.75 -8.45
CA GLN A 454 27.90 -37.87 -9.23
C GLN A 454 27.83 -37.86 -10.77
N LEU A 455 28.09 -36.65 -11.29
CA LEU A 455 29.18 -36.23 -12.20
C LEU A 455 29.77 -37.22 -13.24
N PRO A 456 30.25 -36.69 -14.39
CA PRO A 456 30.55 -37.45 -15.60
C PRO A 456 32.05 -37.92 -15.57
N PRO A 457 32.76 -38.33 -16.65
CA PRO A 457 32.69 -37.90 -18.07
C PRO A 457 32.45 -39.12 -19.01
N ASP A 458 32.83 -39.22 -20.29
CA ASP A 458 33.94 -38.61 -21.05
C ASP A 458 33.82 -38.89 -22.56
N LEU A 459 34.47 -38.07 -23.39
CA LEU A 459 34.99 -38.36 -24.75
C LEU A 459 33.95 -38.73 -25.87
N ASP A 460 34.13 -38.42 -27.16
CA ASP A 460 35.24 -37.75 -27.86
C ASP A 460 34.74 -36.87 -29.04
N ASP A 461 35.34 -35.69 -29.16
CA ASP A 461 35.95 -35.04 -30.34
C ASP A 461 35.34 -35.02 -31.77
N LEU A 462 35.36 -33.79 -32.32
CA LEU A 462 35.80 -33.35 -33.67
C LEU A 462 35.03 -33.86 -34.93
N GLU A 463 34.89 -33.12 -36.04
CA GLU A 463 35.48 -31.83 -36.48
C GLU A 463 34.39 -31.03 -37.29
N GLY A 464 34.54 -29.71 -37.50
CA GLY A 464 34.93 -29.14 -38.80
C GLY A 464 33.71 -28.87 -39.73
N SER A 465 33.21 -27.64 -39.90
CA SER A 465 33.64 -26.61 -40.89
C SER A 465 33.27 -26.99 -42.36
N ASP A 466 32.78 -26.12 -43.25
CA ASP A 466 32.32 -24.71 -43.21
C ASP A 466 30.89 -24.65 -43.86
N ASP A 467 30.34 -23.66 -44.59
CA ASP A 467 30.73 -22.34 -45.13
C ASP A 467 29.45 -21.51 -45.45
N ASP A 468 29.57 -20.24 -45.91
CA ASP A 468 28.48 -19.36 -46.34
C ASP A 468 27.96 -19.64 -47.78
N GLU A 469 26.70 -19.26 -48.11
CA GLU A 469 26.42 -18.29 -49.20
C GLU A 469 24.94 -17.84 -49.34
N HIS A 470 24.75 -16.79 -50.16
CA HIS A 470 23.56 -15.95 -50.33
C HIS A 470 22.33 -16.59 -51.01
N LEU A 471 21.16 -15.97 -50.80
CA LEU A 471 20.17 -15.72 -51.87
C LEU A 471 19.37 -14.42 -51.58
N ASP A 472 19.21 -13.58 -52.61
CA ASP A 472 18.58 -12.26 -52.55
C ASP A 472 17.14 -12.22 -53.13
N ASP A 473 16.47 -11.09 -52.85
CA ASP A 473 15.42 -10.42 -53.62
C ASP A 473 14.15 -11.18 -54.11
N ALA A 474 12.99 -10.69 -53.65
CA ALA A 474 11.87 -10.30 -54.53
C ALA A 474 10.79 -9.53 -53.73
N GLY A 475 10.48 -8.30 -54.14
CA GLY A 475 9.37 -7.53 -53.60
C GLY A 475 8.02 -7.88 -54.25
N THR A 476 6.92 -7.78 -53.48
CA THR A 476 5.54 -7.72 -54.02
C THR A 476 4.75 -6.61 -53.34
N GLU A 477 3.78 -6.04 -54.07
CA GLU A 477 2.98 -4.89 -53.62
C GLU A 477 1.95 -5.32 -52.56
N GLU A 478 1.95 -4.69 -51.38
CA GLU A 478 0.92 -4.96 -50.36
C GLU A 478 -0.24 -3.96 -50.47
N LEU A 479 -1.41 -4.48 -50.82
CA LEU A 479 -2.66 -3.74 -50.93
C LEU A 479 -3.09 -3.17 -49.57
N ALA A 480 -3.69 -1.97 -49.58
CA ALA A 480 -4.18 -1.32 -48.37
C ALA A 480 -5.24 -2.20 -47.65
N PRO A 481 -5.07 -2.54 -46.35
CA PRO A 481 -6.01 -3.38 -45.62
C PRO A 481 -7.31 -2.63 -45.29
N PRO A 482 -8.47 -3.29 -45.30
CA PRO A 482 -9.76 -2.68 -44.95
C PRO A 482 -9.87 -2.39 -43.45
N CYS A 483 -10.76 -1.45 -43.09
CA CYS A 483 -11.04 -1.11 -41.69
C CYS A 483 -11.67 -2.27 -40.91
N GLY A 484 -11.17 -2.52 -39.69
CA GLY A 484 -11.90 -3.24 -38.63
C GLY A 484 -11.50 -4.69 -38.38
N GLU A 485 -10.25 -4.94 -37.95
CA GLU A 485 -9.95 -6.21 -37.24
C GLU A 485 -10.56 -6.21 -35.83
N ALA A 486 -11.16 -7.33 -35.44
CA ALA A 486 -11.69 -7.51 -34.08
C ALA A 486 -10.55 -7.76 -33.07
N VAL A 487 -10.65 -7.15 -31.88
CA VAL A 487 -9.62 -7.25 -30.83
C VAL A 487 -9.46 -8.70 -30.34
N ASP A 488 -8.30 -9.31 -30.56
CA ASP A 488 -7.99 -10.67 -30.07
C ASP A 488 -8.00 -10.74 -28.53
N VAL A 489 -8.96 -11.48 -27.99
CA VAL A 489 -9.19 -11.65 -26.54
C VAL A 489 -8.31 -12.74 -25.90
N TYR A 490 -7.64 -13.61 -26.66
CA TYR A 490 -7.00 -14.81 -26.08
C TYR A 490 -5.51 -14.66 -25.72
N SER A 491 -4.82 -13.65 -26.24
CA SER A 491 -3.36 -13.43 -26.04
C SER A 491 -2.88 -13.15 -24.61
N TRP A 492 -3.75 -12.90 -23.62
CA TRP A 492 -3.39 -12.20 -22.37
C TRP A 492 -2.51 -13.00 -21.38
N ARG A 493 -2.43 -14.33 -21.48
CA ARG A 493 -1.96 -15.23 -20.39
C ARG A 493 -0.44 -15.40 -20.21
N ARG A 494 0.41 -14.46 -20.67
CA ARG A 494 1.90 -14.61 -20.60
C ARG A 494 2.55 -13.68 -19.56
N PRO A 495 3.55 -14.16 -18.79
CA PRO A 495 4.20 -13.37 -17.74
C PRO A 495 5.06 -12.21 -18.29
N HIS A 496 5.11 -11.09 -17.56
CA HIS A 496 5.89 -9.91 -17.92
C HIS A 496 6.40 -9.13 -16.70
N LYS A 497 7.49 -8.36 -16.87
CA LYS A 497 8.09 -7.55 -15.79
C LYS A 497 7.27 -6.31 -15.39
N ILE A 498 6.36 -5.85 -16.26
CA ILE A 498 5.68 -4.56 -16.11
C ILE A 498 4.57 -4.64 -15.04
N GLN A 499 4.93 -4.28 -13.81
CA GLN A 499 4.02 -4.23 -12.66
C GLN A 499 3.03 -3.06 -12.81
N GLY A 500 1.78 -3.23 -12.38
CA GLY A 500 0.72 -2.21 -12.49
C GLY A 500 -0.18 -2.30 -13.73
N ILE A 501 0.02 -3.28 -14.62
CA ILE A 501 -0.85 -3.57 -15.78
C ILE A 501 -0.98 -5.08 -16.03
N GLY A 502 -1.77 -5.47 -17.05
CA GLY A 502 -1.70 -6.77 -17.71
C GLY A 502 -2.29 -7.91 -16.88
N ALA A 503 -3.62 -8.01 -16.87
CA ALA A 503 -4.35 -8.86 -15.92
C ALA A 503 -4.38 -10.36 -16.26
N GLY A 504 -4.17 -10.74 -17.52
CA GLY A 504 -4.32 -12.13 -17.98
C GLY A 504 -5.72 -12.49 -18.47
N PHE A 505 -6.67 -11.55 -18.36
CA PHE A 505 -8.09 -11.60 -18.73
C PHE A 505 -8.60 -10.17 -18.98
N ILE A 506 -9.87 -10.02 -19.34
CA ILE A 506 -10.58 -8.73 -19.45
C ILE A 506 -11.44 -8.53 -18.19
N PRO A 507 -11.20 -7.49 -17.37
CA PRO A 507 -12.05 -7.13 -16.22
C PRO A 507 -13.44 -6.61 -16.62
N GLY A 508 -14.47 -6.83 -15.81
CA GLY A 508 -15.83 -6.30 -16.06
C GLY A 508 -15.93 -4.78 -16.07
N VAL A 509 -15.06 -4.06 -15.35
CA VAL A 509 -14.98 -2.58 -15.41
C VAL A 509 -14.16 -2.04 -16.60
N LEU A 510 -13.68 -2.90 -17.51
CA LEU A 510 -13.01 -2.48 -18.74
C LEU A 510 -14.00 -2.37 -19.91
N ASP A 511 -14.28 -1.14 -20.35
CA ASP A 511 -15.07 -0.87 -21.55
C ASP A 511 -14.17 -0.87 -22.79
N VAL A 512 -14.03 -2.05 -23.43
CA VAL A 512 -13.23 -2.22 -24.65
C VAL A 512 -13.77 -1.44 -25.84
N GLY A 513 -15.04 -1.03 -25.83
CA GLY A 513 -15.66 -0.23 -26.89
C GLY A 513 -15.19 1.23 -26.94
N LEU A 514 -14.49 1.68 -25.90
CA LEU A 514 -13.90 3.03 -25.83
C LEU A 514 -12.47 3.10 -26.36
N ILE A 515 -11.82 1.97 -26.70
CA ILE A 515 -10.40 1.91 -27.08
C ILE A 515 -10.25 2.09 -28.59
N ASP A 516 -9.54 3.14 -29.02
CA ASP A 516 -9.28 3.43 -30.44
C ASP A 516 -8.02 2.69 -30.98
N GLU A 517 -7.03 2.33 -30.13
CA GLU A 517 -5.83 1.57 -30.54
C GLU A 517 -5.16 0.81 -29.36
N THR A 518 -4.48 -0.32 -29.61
CA THR A 518 -3.69 -1.08 -28.60
C THR A 518 -2.21 -1.21 -28.98
N LEU A 519 -1.33 -0.43 -28.32
CA LEU A 519 0.10 -0.30 -28.65
C LEU A 519 0.99 -1.34 -27.97
N GLN A 520 1.91 -2.01 -28.67
CA GLN A 520 2.80 -3.01 -28.04
C GLN A 520 4.20 -2.48 -27.68
N VAL A 521 4.52 -2.46 -26.38
CA VAL A 521 5.80 -1.98 -25.80
C VAL A 521 6.45 -3.10 -24.98
N SER A 522 7.77 -3.23 -25.04
CA SER A 522 8.51 -4.29 -24.34
C SER A 522 8.64 -3.99 -22.83
N SER A 523 9.15 -4.95 -22.05
CA SER A 523 9.46 -4.70 -20.63
C SER A 523 10.69 -3.84 -20.44
N ASP A 524 11.56 -3.80 -21.43
CA ASP A 524 12.93 -3.29 -21.32
C ASP A 524 12.96 -1.84 -21.85
N GLU A 525 12.26 -1.56 -22.97
CA GLU A 525 11.85 -0.23 -23.45
C GLU A 525 11.11 0.58 -22.37
N ALA A 526 10.29 -0.10 -21.56
CA ALA A 526 9.56 0.48 -20.43
C ALA A 526 10.46 0.89 -19.25
N ILE A 527 11.60 0.21 -19.07
CA ILE A 527 12.60 0.50 -18.04
C ILE A 527 13.51 1.64 -18.49
N GLU A 528 13.89 1.63 -19.77
CA GLU A 528 14.75 2.64 -20.40
C GLU A 528 14.06 4.02 -20.47
N THR A 529 12.77 4.07 -20.83
CA THR A 529 12.10 5.35 -21.16
C THR A 529 11.89 6.28 -19.95
N ALA A 530 11.56 5.76 -18.75
CA ALA A 530 11.45 6.58 -17.55
C ALA A 530 11.53 5.79 -16.22
N LYS A 531 12.49 6.15 -15.36
CA LYS A 531 12.72 5.54 -14.03
C LYS A 531 11.71 5.97 -12.93
N VAL A 532 10.51 6.40 -13.31
CA VAL A 532 9.44 6.78 -12.36
C VAL A 532 8.46 5.64 -12.04
N GLY A 533 8.66 4.46 -12.62
CA GLY A 533 7.83 3.26 -12.44
C GLY A 533 7.61 2.55 -13.77
N ILE A 534 7.69 1.21 -13.80
CA ILE A 534 7.74 0.44 -15.07
C ILE A 534 6.47 0.66 -15.92
N SER A 535 5.29 0.78 -15.29
CA SER A 535 4.05 1.09 -15.99
C SER A 535 4.01 2.51 -16.56
N SER A 536 4.53 3.50 -15.82
CA SER A 536 4.68 4.89 -16.25
C SER A 536 5.64 5.02 -17.43
N GLY A 537 6.83 4.41 -17.37
CA GLY A 537 7.81 4.42 -18.45
C GLY A 537 7.30 3.71 -19.70
N ALA A 538 6.56 2.62 -19.55
CA ALA A 538 5.90 1.98 -20.68
C ALA A 538 4.80 2.84 -21.32
N ALA A 539 4.02 3.57 -20.52
CA ALA A 539 3.02 4.50 -21.02
C ALA A 539 3.67 5.69 -21.73
N ALA A 540 4.79 6.20 -21.21
CA ALA A 540 5.60 7.21 -21.88
C ALA A 540 6.11 6.73 -23.25
N ALA A 541 6.65 5.51 -23.35
CA ALA A 541 7.11 4.94 -24.62
C ALA A 541 5.98 4.84 -25.66
N ALA A 542 4.78 4.43 -25.23
CA ALA A 542 3.59 4.42 -26.09
C ALA A 542 3.19 5.82 -26.57
N ALA A 543 3.20 6.82 -25.67
CA ALA A 543 2.89 8.21 -26.01
C ALA A 543 3.93 8.83 -26.96
N VAL A 544 5.23 8.55 -26.76
CA VAL A 544 6.31 9.00 -27.65
C VAL A 544 6.14 8.42 -29.06
N ARG A 545 5.79 7.13 -29.19
CA ARG A 545 5.52 6.50 -30.49
C ARG A 545 4.34 7.14 -31.22
N LEU A 546 3.24 7.44 -30.53
CA LEU A 546 2.10 8.18 -31.10
C LEU A 546 2.49 9.59 -31.54
N ALA A 547 3.27 10.28 -30.70
CA ALA A 547 3.69 11.65 -30.90
C ALA A 547 4.76 11.82 -31.99
N LYS A 548 5.38 10.74 -32.47
CA LYS A 548 6.26 10.74 -33.66
C LYS A 548 5.53 10.51 -34.98
N ARG A 549 4.25 10.11 -34.98
CA ARG A 549 3.52 9.86 -36.24
C ARG A 549 3.09 11.18 -36.92
N PRO A 550 3.32 11.38 -38.23
CA PRO A 550 3.03 12.64 -38.91
C PRO A 550 1.57 13.12 -38.80
N GLU A 551 0.60 12.20 -38.83
CA GLU A 551 -0.83 12.54 -38.73
C GLU A 551 -1.25 13.05 -37.34
N ASN A 552 -0.32 13.07 -36.37
CA ASN A 552 -0.50 13.61 -35.04
C ASN A 552 0.29 14.91 -34.79
N ALA A 553 0.87 15.52 -35.82
CA ALA A 553 1.55 16.81 -35.69
C ALA A 553 0.67 17.88 -35.01
N GLY A 554 1.23 18.61 -34.04
CA GLY A 554 0.55 19.66 -33.29
C GLY A 554 -0.39 19.21 -32.17
N LYS A 555 -0.80 17.93 -32.14
CA LYS A 555 -1.76 17.38 -31.16
C LYS A 555 -1.20 17.32 -29.74
N LEU A 556 -2.08 17.19 -28.75
CA LEU A 556 -1.76 16.99 -27.34
C LEU A 556 -2.23 15.61 -26.84
N PHE A 557 -1.27 14.75 -26.55
CA PHE A 557 -1.50 13.51 -25.81
C PHE A 557 -1.30 13.71 -24.31
N VAL A 558 -2.20 13.14 -23.50
CA VAL A 558 -2.02 13.00 -22.05
C VAL A 558 -1.68 11.57 -21.72
N VAL A 559 -0.68 11.35 -20.89
CA VAL A 559 -0.23 10.02 -20.45
C VAL A 559 -0.34 9.90 -18.93
N VAL A 560 -0.91 8.79 -18.43
CA VAL A 560 -1.05 8.55 -16.99
C VAL A 560 0.23 7.91 -16.44
N PHE A 561 0.86 8.54 -15.43
CA PHE A 561 1.99 7.98 -14.68
C PHE A 561 1.48 7.41 -13.35
N PRO A 562 1.17 6.09 -13.24
CA PRO A 562 0.22 5.60 -12.24
C PRO A 562 0.73 5.52 -10.79
N SER A 563 2.03 5.71 -10.55
CA SER A 563 2.66 5.56 -9.24
C SER A 563 4.09 6.10 -9.22
N PHE A 564 4.63 6.37 -8.02
CA PHE A 564 6.03 6.80 -7.82
C PHE A 564 7.06 5.65 -7.92
N GLY A 565 8.30 5.99 -8.30
CA GLY A 565 9.36 5.04 -8.67
C GLY A 565 10.01 4.31 -7.50
N GLU A 566 10.17 4.95 -6.34
CA GLU A 566 10.84 4.40 -5.14
C GLU A 566 10.23 3.09 -4.64
N ARG A 567 8.92 2.91 -4.84
CA ARG A 567 8.17 1.66 -4.55
C ARG A 567 8.68 0.43 -5.33
N TYR A 568 9.59 0.62 -6.29
CA TYR A 568 10.11 -0.39 -7.19
C TYR A 568 11.63 -0.63 -7.03
N LEU A 569 12.28 -0.11 -5.99
CA LEU A 569 13.72 -0.31 -5.71
C LEU A 569 14.13 -1.79 -5.63
N SER A 570 13.28 -2.66 -5.06
CA SER A 570 13.49 -4.12 -4.99
C SER A 570 13.17 -4.86 -6.30
N SER A 571 13.16 -4.16 -7.45
CA SER A 571 12.76 -4.72 -8.74
C SER A 571 13.73 -4.37 -9.89
N VAL A 572 13.55 -5.09 -11.00
CA VAL A 572 14.25 -4.93 -12.28
C VAL A 572 14.34 -3.51 -12.85
N LEU A 573 13.58 -2.54 -12.35
CA LEU A 573 13.70 -1.12 -12.72
C LEU A 573 14.99 -0.47 -12.19
N PHE A 574 15.48 -0.93 -11.04
CA PHE A 574 16.65 -0.37 -10.35
C PHE A 574 17.79 -1.38 -10.17
N GLU A 575 17.66 -2.61 -10.66
CA GLU A 575 18.62 -3.72 -10.52
C GLU A 575 20.10 -3.34 -10.78
N SER A 576 20.37 -2.48 -11.78
CA SER A 576 21.72 -1.99 -12.06
C SER A 576 22.23 -1.00 -11.00
N ILE A 577 21.45 0.06 -10.72
CA ILE A 577 21.76 1.07 -9.68
C ILE A 577 21.87 0.42 -8.30
N LYS A 578 21.05 -0.61 -8.03
CA LYS A 578 21.09 -1.38 -6.79
C LYS A 578 22.43 -2.10 -6.66
N LYS A 579 22.87 -2.82 -7.70
CA LYS A 579 24.18 -3.49 -7.72
C LYS A 579 25.35 -2.51 -7.65
N GLU A 580 25.22 -1.35 -8.29
CA GLU A 580 26.20 -0.26 -8.19
C GLU A 580 26.32 0.23 -6.73
N ALA A 581 25.20 0.56 -6.09
CA ALA A 581 25.14 1.01 -4.70
C ALA A 581 25.58 -0.06 -3.69
N GLU A 582 25.26 -1.34 -3.90
CA GLU A 582 25.71 -2.46 -3.08
C GLU A 582 27.24 -2.71 -3.17
N ASN A 583 27.92 -2.13 -4.16
CA ASN A 583 29.38 -2.19 -4.32
C ASN A 583 30.08 -0.83 -4.05
N MET A 584 29.36 0.20 -3.60
CA MET A 584 29.98 1.48 -3.23
C MET A 584 30.81 1.34 -1.96
N VAL A 585 32.05 1.81 -2.01
CA VAL A 585 32.95 1.94 -0.86
C VAL A 585 33.01 3.40 -0.42
N VAL A 586 33.35 3.64 0.85
CA VAL A 586 33.64 4.99 1.36
C VAL A 586 35.01 5.42 0.84
N GLU A 587 35.08 6.56 0.16
CA GLU A 587 36.35 7.26 -0.09
C GLU A 587 36.81 7.90 1.24
N PRO A 588 38.02 7.60 1.75
CA PRO A 588 38.40 7.81 3.15
C PRO A 588 38.87 9.24 3.50
#